data_AF-A0A2V2W233-F1
#
_entry.id   AF-A0A2V2W233-F1
#
_cell.length_a   1.000
_cell.length_b   1.000
_cell.length_c   1.000
_cell.angle_alpha   90.00
_cell.angle_beta   90.00
_cell.angle_gamma   90.00
#
_symmetry.space_group_name_H-M   'P 1'
#
loop_
_entity.id
_entity.type
_entity.pdbx_description
1 polymer ?
#
loop_
_entity_poly.entity_id
_entity_poly.type
_entity_poly.pdbx_seq_one_letter_code
_entity_poly.pdbx_strand_id
1 'polypeptide(L)'
;MNMRRCRTEEADGGTVINTSDEEEAGGNARWWLFLEKLNHWLLAQAFSVTLSMFIVDITKLYAGRLRPDFLARLENEGYSEKSTGVDWCKVAREGRLSFPSGHSAISFSSFVTLVLFFVGHLQVFYFASPLRLFFSMLPLILPIVVAVSRTRDNRHNFSDVLAGGIIGTGCALLSVTVLFRVVKSNGMFLPRRLDHASKR
;
A
#
# COMPACT_ATOMS: atom_id res chain seq x y z
N MET A 1 72.41 21.60 41.40
CA MET A 1 72.99 20.25 41.20
C MET A 1 72.51 19.75 39.84
N ASN A 2 73.46 19.31 39.02
CA ASN A 2 73.37 19.09 37.57
C ASN A 2 72.68 17.75 37.23
N MET A 3 71.90 17.67 36.14
CA MET A 3 72.10 16.75 34.98
C MET A 3 70.82 16.36 34.19
N ARG A 4 70.80 16.82 32.92
CA ARG A 4 70.56 16.10 31.63
C ARG A 4 69.41 15.08 31.45
N ARG A 5 68.53 15.45 30.48
CA ARG A 5 68.20 14.76 29.20
C ARG A 5 67.45 13.41 29.24
N CYS A 6 66.24 13.38 28.67
CA CYS A 6 65.94 12.55 27.50
C CYS A 6 64.65 12.98 26.78
N ARG A 7 64.77 13.07 25.45
CA ARG A 7 63.71 13.25 24.46
C ARG A 7 63.18 11.85 24.13
N THR A 8 61.88 11.66 24.18
CA THR A 8 61.18 10.67 23.35
C THR A 8 60.07 11.41 22.64
N GLU A 9 60.32 11.68 21.35
CA GLU A 9 59.26 11.90 20.38
C GLU A 9 58.38 10.65 20.37
N GLU A 10 57.12 10.80 20.74
CA GLU A 10 56.09 9.83 20.40
C GLU A 10 55.06 10.60 19.58
N ALA A 11 55.01 10.26 18.29
CA ALA A 11 54.10 10.81 17.32
C ALA A 11 52.68 10.35 17.70
N ASP A 12 51.92 11.25 18.35
CA ASP A 12 50.48 11.08 18.47
C ASP A 12 49.87 11.32 17.08
N GLY A 13 49.76 10.24 16.31
CA GLY A 13 48.96 10.16 15.10
C GLY A 13 47.48 10.22 15.46
N GLY A 14 47.06 11.33 16.06
CA GLY A 14 45.66 11.69 16.24
C GLY A 14 45.04 11.81 14.86
N THR A 15 44.31 10.78 14.45
CA THR A 15 43.44 10.86 13.29
C THR A 15 42.39 11.91 13.64
N VAL A 16 42.56 13.13 13.16
CA VAL A 16 41.53 14.17 13.19
C VAL A 16 40.42 13.65 12.28
N ILE A 17 39.49 12.91 12.87
CA ILE A 17 38.24 12.55 12.19
C ILE A 17 37.54 13.89 11.99
N ASN A 18 37.51 14.36 10.74
CA ASN A 18 36.89 15.64 10.42
C ASN A 18 35.40 15.54 10.78
N THR A 19 34.90 16.52 11.52
CA THR A 19 33.47 16.62 11.86
C THR A 19 32.57 16.65 10.62
N SER A 20 33.09 17.11 9.48
CA SER A 20 32.43 17.01 8.17
C SER A 20 32.22 15.57 7.72
N ASP A 21 33.19 14.69 7.97
CA ASP A 21 33.14 13.30 7.52
C ASP A 21 32.16 12.49 8.39
N GLU A 22 32.03 12.83 9.68
CA GLU A 22 31.00 12.26 10.57
C GLU A 22 29.59 12.78 10.24
N GLU A 23 29.44 14.07 9.92
CA GLU A 23 28.15 14.62 9.45
C GLU A 23 27.73 14.04 8.10
N GLU A 24 28.67 13.88 7.16
CA GLU A 24 28.40 13.29 5.85
C GLU A 24 28.08 11.79 5.97
N ALA A 25 28.83 11.04 6.78
CA ALA A 25 28.54 9.63 7.08
C ALA A 25 27.18 9.47 7.78
N GLY A 26 26.84 10.34 8.73
CA GLY A 26 25.55 10.35 9.41
C GLY A 26 24.39 10.70 8.48
N GLY A 27 24.58 11.67 7.58
CA GLY A 27 23.62 12.03 6.54
C GLY A 27 23.34 10.87 5.60
N ASN A 28 24.39 10.22 5.10
CA ASN A 28 24.29 9.05 4.24
C ASN A 28 23.54 7.91 4.92
N ALA A 29 23.88 7.57 6.17
CA ALA A 29 23.20 6.52 6.92
C ALA A 29 21.69 6.78 7.12
N ARG A 30 21.29 8.05 7.38
CA ARG A 30 19.88 8.43 7.51
C ARG A 30 19.10 8.25 6.21
N TRP A 31 19.70 8.63 5.08
CA TRP A 31 19.10 8.45 3.76
C TRP A 31 18.91 6.98 3.41
N TRP A 32 19.92 6.14 3.68
CA TRP A 32 19.81 4.70 3.47
C TRP A 32 18.67 4.06 4.27
N LEU A 33 18.55 4.42 5.55
CA LEU A 33 17.45 3.94 6.40
C LEU A 33 16.08 4.42 5.90
N PHE A 34 15.99 5.64 5.40
CA PHE A 34 14.75 6.15 4.80
C PHE A 34 14.38 5.35 3.54
N LEU A 35 15.33 5.14 2.62
CA LEU A 35 15.12 4.38 1.39
C LEU A 35 14.72 2.93 1.69
N GLU A 36 15.34 2.30 2.69
CA GLU A 36 14.99 0.95 3.10
C GLU A 36 13.56 0.88 3.64
N LYS A 37 13.16 1.83 4.50
CA LYS A 37 11.77 1.90 5.00
C LYS A 37 10.78 2.12 3.85
N LEU A 38 11.09 3.03 2.92
CA LEU A 38 10.27 3.29 1.75
C LEU A 38 10.11 2.04 0.88
N ASN A 39 11.20 1.31 0.63
CA ASN A 39 11.16 0.06 -0.13
C ASN A 39 10.22 -0.99 0.49
N HIS A 40 10.24 -1.14 1.83
CA HIS A 40 9.33 -2.06 2.50
C HIS A 40 7.85 -1.64 2.38
N TRP A 41 7.57 -0.34 2.40
CA TRP A 41 6.21 0.18 2.16
C TRP A 41 5.77 -0.01 0.71
N LEU A 42 6.65 0.20 -0.27
CA LEU A 42 6.38 -0.09 -1.68
C LEU A 42 6.12 -1.58 -1.89
N LEU A 43 6.88 -2.45 -1.23
CA LEU A 43 6.65 -3.90 -1.28
C LEU A 43 5.29 -4.27 -0.68
N ALA A 44 4.91 -3.67 0.45
CA ALA A 44 3.59 -3.89 1.04
C ALA A 44 2.46 -3.38 0.14
N GLN A 45 2.68 -2.25 -0.54
CA GLN A 45 1.74 -1.69 -1.50
C GLN A 45 1.54 -2.62 -2.69
N ALA A 46 2.63 -3.10 -3.28
CA ALA A 46 2.61 -4.03 -4.41
C ALA A 46 1.96 -5.37 -4.03
N PHE A 47 2.31 -5.93 -2.87
CA PHE A 47 1.74 -7.18 -2.39
C PHE A 47 0.23 -7.07 -2.13
N SER A 48 -0.21 -5.98 -1.49
CA SER A 48 -1.65 -5.73 -1.22
C SER A 48 -2.48 -5.68 -2.51
N VAL A 49 -2.04 -4.89 -3.49
CA VAL A 49 -2.76 -4.70 -4.75
C VAL A 49 -2.77 -5.99 -5.57
N THR A 50 -1.62 -6.66 -5.68
CA THR A 50 -1.49 -7.90 -6.46
C THR A 50 -2.35 -9.01 -5.86
N LEU A 51 -2.33 -9.16 -4.53
CA LEU A 51 -3.18 -10.14 -3.85
C LEU A 51 -4.68 -9.82 -4.03
N SER A 52 -5.04 -8.54 -3.95
CA SER A 52 -6.44 -8.11 -4.17
C SER A 52 -6.89 -8.38 -5.60
N MET A 53 -6.05 -8.12 -6.61
CA MET A 53 -6.35 -8.44 -8.01
C MET A 53 -6.56 -9.94 -8.20
N PHE A 54 -5.64 -10.75 -7.69
CA PHE A 54 -5.71 -12.20 -7.79
C PHE A 54 -7.02 -12.78 -7.22
N ILE A 55 -7.39 -12.35 -6.01
CA ILE A 55 -8.64 -12.81 -5.37
C ILE A 55 -9.87 -12.37 -6.17
N VAL A 56 -9.89 -11.10 -6.62
CA VAL A 56 -11.02 -10.56 -7.39
C VAL A 56 -11.19 -11.28 -8.71
N ASP A 57 -10.11 -11.53 -9.45
CA ASP A 57 -10.19 -12.11 -10.79
C ASP A 57 -10.69 -13.56 -10.73
N ILE A 58 -10.21 -14.35 -9.77
CA ILE A 58 -10.73 -15.69 -9.53
C ILE A 58 -12.22 -15.64 -9.14
N THR A 59 -12.58 -14.75 -8.20
CA THR A 59 -13.96 -14.66 -7.72
C THR A 59 -14.91 -14.20 -8.82
N LYS A 60 -14.47 -13.32 -9.72
CA LYS A 60 -15.26 -12.86 -10.87
C LYS A 60 -15.58 -13.99 -11.84
N LEU A 61 -14.58 -14.80 -12.16
CA LEU A 61 -14.75 -15.95 -13.04
C LEU A 61 -15.68 -17.00 -12.42
N TYR A 62 -15.60 -17.19 -11.10
CA TYR A 62 -16.44 -18.15 -10.39
C TYR A 62 -17.89 -17.65 -10.20
N ALA A 63 -18.10 -16.38 -9.86
CA ALA A 63 -19.41 -15.85 -9.53
C ALA A 63 -20.33 -15.63 -10.74
N GLY A 64 -19.77 -15.20 -11.89
CA GLY A 64 -20.52 -15.03 -13.14
C GLY A 64 -21.74 -14.08 -13.06
N ARG A 65 -21.77 -13.17 -12.09
CA ARG A 65 -22.90 -12.28 -11.83
C ARG A 65 -23.08 -11.25 -12.94
N LEU A 66 -24.31 -11.12 -13.43
CA LEU A 66 -24.70 -10.12 -14.42
C LEU A 66 -24.56 -8.68 -13.89
N ARG A 67 -24.08 -7.78 -14.74
CA ARG A 67 -24.00 -6.34 -14.48
C ARG A 67 -25.38 -5.67 -14.63
N PRO A 68 -25.65 -4.56 -13.92
CA PRO A 68 -26.87 -3.78 -14.11
C PRO A 68 -27.05 -3.27 -15.55
N ASP A 69 -25.95 -2.92 -16.23
CA ASP A 69 -25.95 -2.43 -17.61
C ASP A 69 -26.04 -3.54 -18.68
N PHE A 70 -26.33 -4.79 -18.31
CA PHE A 70 -26.33 -5.93 -19.25
C PHE A 70 -27.29 -5.75 -20.43
N LEU A 71 -28.54 -5.36 -20.18
CA LEU A 71 -29.54 -5.19 -21.24
C LEU A 71 -29.19 -4.01 -22.16
N ALA A 72 -28.76 -2.89 -21.58
CA ALA A 72 -28.32 -1.73 -22.34
C ALA A 72 -27.11 -2.04 -23.24
N ARG A 73 -26.20 -2.94 -22.82
CA ARG A 73 -25.10 -3.41 -23.67
C ARG A 73 -25.61 -4.19 -24.87
N LEU A 74 -26.58 -5.09 -24.68
CA LEU A 74 -27.16 -5.87 -25.78
C LEU A 74 -27.86 -4.95 -26.78
N GLU A 75 -28.62 -3.98 -26.29
CA GLU A 75 -29.31 -2.98 -27.12
C GLU A 75 -28.33 -2.14 -27.94
N ASN A 76 -27.26 -1.64 -27.32
CA ASN A 76 -26.23 -0.84 -28.00
C ASN A 76 -25.49 -1.61 -29.11
N GLU A 77 -25.36 -2.93 -28.98
CA GLU A 77 -24.78 -3.81 -30.00
C GLU A 77 -25.82 -4.25 -31.07
N GLY A 78 -27.06 -3.75 -30.98
CA GLY A 78 -28.12 -4.07 -31.95
C GLY A 78 -28.64 -5.50 -31.85
N TYR A 79 -28.70 -6.06 -30.64
CA TYR A 79 -29.15 -7.44 -30.43
C TYR A 79 -30.55 -7.67 -31.03
N SER A 80 -30.61 -8.61 -31.97
CA SER A 80 -31.83 -9.09 -32.61
C SER A 80 -31.72 -10.60 -32.80
N GLU A 81 -32.82 -11.34 -32.92
CA GLU A 81 -32.75 -12.80 -33.16
C GLU A 81 -31.94 -13.18 -34.42
N LYS A 82 -31.76 -12.22 -35.34
CA LYS A 82 -31.04 -12.39 -36.61
C LYS A 82 -29.72 -11.62 -36.69
N SER A 83 -29.28 -10.97 -35.61
CA SER A 83 -28.06 -10.15 -35.66
C SER A 83 -26.81 -11.05 -35.80
N THR A 84 -26.19 -10.98 -36.98
CA THR A 84 -24.93 -11.65 -37.34
C THR A 84 -23.78 -10.64 -37.37
N GLY A 85 -22.55 -11.09 -37.11
CA GLY A 85 -21.35 -10.22 -37.16
C GLY A 85 -20.85 -9.69 -35.82
N VAL A 86 -21.55 -9.98 -34.71
CA VAL A 86 -21.11 -9.64 -33.34
C VAL A 86 -20.75 -10.92 -32.58
N ASP A 87 -19.64 -10.88 -31.82
CA ASP A 87 -19.26 -11.97 -30.92
C ASP A 87 -20.10 -11.89 -29.62
N TRP A 88 -21.29 -12.51 -29.67
CA TRP A 88 -22.22 -12.56 -28.55
C TRP A 88 -21.64 -13.27 -27.32
N CYS A 89 -20.71 -14.21 -27.50
CA CYS A 89 -20.02 -14.88 -26.39
C CYS A 89 -19.15 -13.90 -25.61
N LYS A 90 -18.42 -13.02 -26.31
CA LYS A 90 -17.61 -11.97 -25.68
C LYS A 90 -18.47 -10.96 -24.93
N VAL A 91 -19.54 -10.44 -25.57
CA VAL A 91 -20.46 -9.47 -24.94
C VAL A 91 -21.09 -10.06 -23.68
N ALA A 92 -21.58 -11.30 -23.75
CA ALA A 92 -22.16 -12.00 -22.61
C ALA A 92 -21.14 -12.23 -21.49
N ARG A 93 -19.90 -12.62 -21.83
CA ARG A 93 -18.83 -12.82 -20.85
C ARG A 93 -18.49 -11.54 -20.12
N GLU A 94 -18.31 -10.42 -20.84
CA GLU A 94 -18.02 -9.12 -20.22
C GLU A 94 -19.16 -8.62 -19.33
N GLY A 95 -20.40 -8.91 -19.73
CA GLY A 95 -21.61 -8.62 -18.97
C GLY A 95 -21.78 -9.43 -17.68
N ARG A 96 -21.09 -10.57 -17.55
CA ARG A 96 -21.14 -11.48 -16.38
C ARG A 96 -20.04 -11.26 -15.34
N LEU A 97 -19.23 -10.22 -15.51
CA LEU A 97 -18.12 -9.90 -14.60
C LEU A 97 -18.50 -8.75 -13.65
N SER A 98 -19.63 -8.85 -12.95
CA SER A 98 -20.09 -7.84 -11.97
C SER A 98 -19.51 -8.06 -10.58
N PHE A 99 -19.55 -9.27 -10.02
CA PHE A 99 -19.15 -9.52 -8.64
C PHE A 99 -17.77 -10.17 -8.55
N PRO A 100 -16.87 -9.72 -7.66
CA PRO A 100 -16.86 -8.46 -6.91
C PRO A 100 -16.32 -7.29 -7.75
N SER A 101 -16.49 -6.05 -7.27
CA SER A 101 -15.97 -4.88 -7.97
C SER A 101 -14.46 -4.75 -7.83
N GLY A 102 -13.73 -4.95 -8.94
CA GLY A 102 -12.27 -4.80 -8.97
C GLY A 102 -11.79 -3.37 -8.76
N HIS A 103 -12.54 -2.37 -9.26
CA HIS A 103 -12.20 -0.96 -9.01
C HIS A 103 -12.27 -0.62 -7.53
N SER A 104 -13.31 -1.09 -6.85
CA SER A 104 -13.44 -0.95 -5.39
C SER A 104 -12.28 -1.65 -4.69
N ALA A 105 -12.03 -2.92 -5.00
CA ALA A 105 -10.97 -3.71 -4.35
C ALA A 105 -9.56 -3.13 -4.52
N ILE A 106 -9.16 -2.77 -5.74
CA ILE A 106 -7.84 -2.17 -6.02
C ILE A 106 -7.72 -0.80 -5.33
N SER A 107 -8.78 0.01 -5.33
CA SER A 107 -8.74 1.32 -4.67
C SER A 107 -8.62 1.16 -3.16
N PHE A 108 -9.42 0.31 -2.53
CA PHE A 108 -9.34 0.08 -1.09
C PHE A 108 -8.01 -0.56 -0.68
N SER A 109 -7.49 -1.55 -1.39
CA SER A 109 -6.15 -2.12 -1.12
C SER A 109 -5.04 -1.09 -1.24
N SER A 110 -5.15 -0.17 -2.19
CA SER A 110 -4.19 0.92 -2.38
C SER A 110 -4.24 1.95 -1.27
N PHE A 111 -5.41 2.57 -1.09
CA PHE A 111 -5.55 3.70 -0.18
C PHE A 111 -5.54 3.29 1.29
N VAL A 112 -5.99 2.09 1.67
CA VAL A 112 -5.86 1.61 3.06
C VAL A 112 -4.40 1.40 3.42
N THR A 113 -3.59 0.84 2.53
CA THR A 113 -2.14 0.69 2.75
C THR A 113 -1.47 2.07 2.89
N LEU A 114 -1.86 3.05 2.07
CA LEU A 114 -1.39 4.43 2.18
C LEU A 114 -1.81 5.12 3.49
N VAL A 115 -3.04 4.90 3.95
CA VAL A 115 -3.53 5.41 5.24
C VAL A 115 -2.69 4.82 6.38
N LEU A 116 -2.41 3.52 6.35
CA LEU A 116 -1.56 2.86 7.35
C LEU A 116 -0.12 3.41 7.33
N PHE A 117 0.41 3.74 6.16
CA PHE A 117 1.69 4.45 6.02
C PHE A 117 1.65 5.80 6.74
N PHE A 118 0.64 6.64 6.50
CA PHE A 118 0.52 7.93 7.18
C PHE A 118 0.30 7.81 8.68
N VAL A 119 -0.52 6.87 9.13
CA VAL A 119 -0.75 6.61 10.57
C VAL A 119 0.58 6.26 11.27
N GLY A 120 1.39 5.42 10.62
CA GLY A 120 2.71 5.05 11.09
C GLY A 120 3.71 6.20 11.09
N HIS A 121 3.73 6.98 10.03
CA HIS A 121 4.69 8.07 9.83
C HIS A 121 4.41 9.28 10.73
N LEU A 122 3.13 9.65 10.89
CA LEU A 122 2.71 10.76 11.75
C LEU A 122 2.64 10.39 13.24
N GLN A 123 2.88 9.11 13.59
CA GLN A 123 2.86 8.58 14.94
C GLN A 123 1.59 8.96 15.69
N VAL A 124 0.43 8.74 15.05
CA VAL A 124 -0.88 9.20 15.54
C VAL A 124 -1.14 8.74 16.98
N PHE A 125 -0.76 7.51 17.32
CA PHE A 125 -0.96 6.92 18.64
C PHE A 125 0.00 7.43 19.71
N TYR A 126 1.19 7.92 19.34
CA TYR A 126 2.16 8.42 20.32
C TYR A 126 1.75 9.78 20.86
N PHE A 127 1.21 10.66 20.01
CA PHE A 127 0.80 12.02 20.39
C PHE A 127 -0.70 12.15 20.66
N ALA A 128 -1.48 11.07 20.52
CA ALA A 128 -2.94 11.05 20.67
C ALA A 128 -3.65 12.21 19.94
N SER A 129 -3.15 12.59 18.75
CA SER A 129 -3.58 13.81 18.08
C SER A 129 -4.71 13.53 17.07
N PRO A 130 -5.94 14.03 17.32
CA PRO A 130 -7.06 13.82 16.39
C PRO A 130 -6.83 14.48 15.03
N LEU A 131 -6.10 15.60 14.99
CA LEU A 131 -5.73 16.26 13.74
C LEU A 131 -4.82 15.40 12.88
N ARG A 132 -3.84 14.71 13.48
CA ARG A 132 -2.96 13.79 12.75
C ARG A 132 -3.74 12.61 12.21
N LEU A 133 -4.67 12.06 13.00
CA LEU A 133 -5.57 11.01 12.54
C LEU A 133 -6.42 11.48 11.35
N PHE A 134 -6.99 12.68 11.44
CA PHE A 134 -7.80 13.25 10.36
C PHE A 134 -7.01 13.34 9.05
N PHE A 135 -5.80 13.90 9.07
CA PHE A 135 -4.96 13.98 7.87
C PHE A 135 -4.49 12.60 7.37
N SER A 136 -4.21 11.65 8.27
CA SER A 136 -3.87 10.28 7.87
C SER A 136 -5.03 9.56 7.16
N MET A 137 -6.28 9.85 7.53
CA MET A 137 -7.48 9.21 6.97
C MET A 137 -8.02 9.92 5.73
N LEU A 138 -7.61 11.17 5.46
CA LEU A 138 -8.06 11.96 4.32
C LEU A 138 -7.99 11.23 2.95
N PRO A 139 -6.92 10.45 2.65
CA PRO A 139 -6.86 9.69 1.39
C PRO A 139 -7.99 8.67 1.21
N LEU A 140 -8.67 8.25 2.28
CA LEU A 140 -9.76 7.27 2.25
C LEU A 140 -11.03 7.81 1.54
N ILE A 141 -11.11 9.12 1.28
CA ILE A 141 -12.19 9.69 0.46
C ILE A 141 -12.10 9.19 -0.98
N LEU A 142 -10.89 9.04 -1.53
CA LEU A 142 -10.67 8.63 -2.92
C LEU A 142 -11.24 7.23 -3.25
N PRO A 143 -10.97 6.15 -2.48
CA PRO A 143 -11.57 4.84 -2.76
C PRO A 143 -13.09 4.85 -2.59
N ILE A 144 -13.65 5.68 -1.71
CA ILE A 144 -15.10 5.85 -1.56
C ILE A 144 -15.70 6.48 -2.81
N VAL A 145 -15.09 7.53 -3.35
CA VAL A 145 -15.54 8.17 -4.60
C VAL A 145 -15.47 7.18 -5.77
N VAL A 146 -14.38 6.39 -5.88
CA VAL A 146 -14.27 5.34 -6.89
C VAL A 146 -15.36 4.29 -6.72
N ALA A 147 -15.61 3.82 -5.49
CA ALA A 147 -16.66 2.85 -5.18
C ALA A 147 -18.06 3.36 -5.58
N VAL A 148 -18.42 4.59 -5.21
CA VAL A 148 -19.71 5.20 -5.55
C VAL A 148 -19.84 5.46 -7.05
N SER A 149 -18.75 5.81 -7.74
CA SER A 149 -18.80 5.97 -9.21
C SER A 149 -19.25 4.68 -9.91
N ARG A 150 -18.91 3.51 -9.37
CA ARG A 150 -19.28 2.21 -9.97
C ARG A 150 -20.76 1.88 -9.88
N THR A 151 -21.45 2.36 -8.84
CA THR A 151 -22.91 2.24 -8.75
C THR A 151 -23.59 3.29 -9.64
N ARG A 152 -23.10 4.54 -9.62
CA ARG A 152 -23.63 5.62 -10.47
C ARG A 152 -23.54 5.29 -11.96
N ASP A 153 -22.43 4.70 -12.40
CA ASP A 153 -22.21 4.35 -13.80
C ASP A 153 -22.87 2.99 -14.19
N ASN A 154 -23.74 2.42 -13.34
CA ASN A 154 -24.44 1.14 -13.53
C ASN A 154 -23.52 -0.06 -13.85
N ARG A 155 -22.24 0.00 -13.44
CA ARG A 155 -21.27 -1.07 -13.68
C ARG A 155 -21.36 -2.18 -12.65
N HIS A 156 -21.81 -1.87 -11.44
CA HIS A 156 -21.81 -2.77 -10.30
C HIS A 156 -23.00 -2.51 -9.37
N ASN A 157 -23.52 -3.56 -8.73
CA ASN A 157 -24.46 -3.42 -7.63
C ASN A 157 -23.73 -2.95 -6.36
N PHE A 158 -24.45 -2.36 -5.41
CA PHE A 158 -23.89 -1.97 -4.11
C PHE A 158 -23.16 -3.14 -3.40
N SER A 159 -23.74 -4.34 -3.44
CA SER A 159 -23.11 -5.55 -2.87
C SER A 159 -21.76 -5.87 -3.49
N ASP A 160 -21.60 -5.62 -4.80
CA ASP A 160 -20.38 -5.93 -5.53
C ASP A 160 -19.26 -4.95 -5.13
N VAL A 161 -19.63 -3.68 -4.94
CA VAL A 161 -18.75 -2.62 -4.47
C VAL A 161 -18.33 -2.84 -3.02
N LEU A 162 -19.28 -3.20 -2.15
CA LEU A 162 -19.02 -3.52 -0.74
C LEU A 162 -18.07 -4.72 -0.59
N ALA A 163 -18.35 -5.82 -1.30
CA ALA A 163 -17.49 -7.00 -1.25
C ALA A 163 -16.08 -6.71 -1.78
N GLY A 164 -15.96 -5.92 -2.86
CA GLY A 164 -14.68 -5.44 -3.34
C GLY A 164 -13.92 -4.64 -2.29
N GLY A 165 -14.60 -3.72 -1.60
CA GLY A 165 -13.99 -2.91 -0.54
C GLY A 165 -13.50 -3.75 0.65
N ILE A 166 -14.27 -4.76 1.06
CA ILE A 166 -13.87 -5.70 2.12
C ILE A 166 -12.64 -6.50 1.71
N ILE A 167 -12.62 -7.07 0.49
CA ILE A 167 -11.46 -7.82 -0.03
C ILE A 167 -10.22 -6.92 -0.08
N GLY A 168 -10.34 -5.72 -0.64
CA GLY A 168 -9.22 -4.78 -0.75
C GLY A 168 -8.66 -4.36 0.62
N THR A 169 -9.55 -4.01 1.55
CA THR A 169 -9.16 -3.65 2.93
C THR A 169 -8.49 -4.82 3.64
N GLY A 170 -9.04 -6.03 3.51
CA GLY A 170 -8.45 -7.25 4.07
C GLY A 170 -7.05 -7.53 3.53
N CYS A 171 -6.84 -7.36 2.22
CA CYS A 171 -5.51 -7.52 1.59
C CYS A 171 -4.50 -6.48 2.07
N ALA A 172 -4.91 -5.23 2.27
CA ALA A 172 -4.05 -4.17 2.83
C ALA A 172 -3.62 -4.50 4.27
N LEU A 173 -4.59 -4.87 5.12
CA LEU A 173 -4.30 -5.26 6.51
C LEU A 173 -3.39 -6.48 6.57
N LEU A 174 -3.65 -7.50 5.74
CA LEU A 174 -2.80 -8.70 5.67
C LEU A 174 -1.38 -8.36 5.21
N SER A 175 -1.24 -7.53 4.17
CA SER A 175 0.07 -7.12 3.65
C SER A 175 0.92 -6.42 4.72
N VAL A 176 0.34 -5.42 5.40
CA VAL A 176 1.04 -4.67 6.43
C VAL A 176 1.36 -5.54 7.65
N THR A 177 0.45 -6.42 8.08
CA THR A 177 0.68 -7.31 9.23
C THR A 177 1.75 -8.36 8.96
N VAL A 178 1.88 -8.85 7.73
CA VAL A 178 2.93 -9.80 7.33
C VAL A 178 4.30 -9.11 7.28
N LEU A 179 4.40 -7.91 6.72
CA LEU A 179 5.69 -7.24 6.48
C LEU A 179 6.17 -6.38 7.65
N PHE A 180 5.25 -5.83 8.43
CA PHE A 180 5.55 -4.92 9.53
C PHE A 180 5.13 -5.49 10.88
N ARG A 181 5.78 -4.98 11.92
CA ARG A 181 5.41 -5.18 13.32
C ARG A 181 5.10 -3.83 13.94
N VAL A 182 4.00 -3.75 14.69
CA VAL A 182 3.65 -2.55 15.45
C VAL A 182 4.45 -2.56 16.76
N VAL A 183 5.24 -1.50 16.96
CA VAL A 183 6.00 -1.29 18.20
C VAL A 183 5.05 -0.69 19.25
N LYS A 184 4.76 -1.44 20.32
CA LYS A 184 3.76 -1.06 21.34
C LYS A 184 4.04 0.27 22.02
N SER A 185 5.30 0.66 22.19
CA SER A 185 5.67 1.90 22.90
C SER A 185 5.23 3.15 22.13
N ASN A 186 5.42 3.16 20.82
CA ASN A 186 5.26 4.38 20.01
C ASN A 186 4.24 4.24 18.86
N GLY A 187 3.60 3.07 18.72
CA GLY A 187 2.65 2.78 17.65
C GLY A 187 3.27 2.77 16.24
N MET A 188 4.60 2.71 16.14
CA MET A 188 5.33 2.78 14.88
C MET A 188 5.34 1.41 14.18
N PHE A 189 5.22 1.42 12.85
CA PHE A 189 5.41 0.22 12.02
C PHE A 189 6.90 0.04 11.72
N LEU A 190 7.49 -1.04 12.24
CA LEU A 190 8.86 -1.43 11.97
C LEU A 190 8.87 -2.61 10.99
N PRO A 191 9.61 -2.55 9.87
CA PRO A 191 9.80 -3.69 8.99
C PRO A 191 10.34 -4.89 9.79
N ARG A 192 9.72 -6.06 9.65
CA ARG A 192 10.15 -7.25 10.40
C ARG A 192 11.60 -7.66 10.12
N ARG A 193 12.09 -7.43 8.90
CA ARG A 193 13.48 -7.69 8.51
C ARG A 193 14.48 -6.92 9.38
N LEU A 194 14.18 -5.66 9.69
CA LEU A 194 15.02 -4.80 10.52
C LEU A 194 14.99 -5.19 12.00
N ASP A 195 13.84 -5.65 12.51
CA ASP A 195 13.73 -6.19 13.88
C ASP A 195 14.61 -7.45 14.07
N HIS A 196 14.72 -8.29 13.04
CA HIS A 196 15.59 -9.47 13.09
C HIS A 196 17.08 -9.12 13.04
N ALA A 197 17.46 -8.11 12.26
CA ALA A 197 18.84 -7.65 12.19
C ALA A 197 19.32 -7.03 13.53
N SER A 198 18.44 -6.31 14.23
CA SER A 198 18.75 -5.70 15.53
C SER A 198 18.92 -6.69 16.69
N LYS A 199 18.47 -7.95 16.55
CA LYS A 199 18.53 -8.98 17.61
C LYS A 199 19.65 -10.00 17.41
N ARG A 200 20.38 -9.92 16.30
CA ARG A 200 21.60 -10.70 16.05
C ARG A 200 22.80 -9.88 16.44
#